data_AF-A0AAE6V392-F1
#
_entry.id   AF-A0AAE6V392-F1
#
_cell.length_a   1.000
_cell.length_b   1.000
_cell.length_c   1.000
_cell.angle_alpha   90.00
_cell.angle_beta   90.00
_cell.angle_gamma   90.00
#
_symmetry.space_group_name_H-M   'P 1'
#
loop_
_entity.id
_entity.type
_entity.pdbx_description
1 polymer ?
#
loop_
_entity_poly.entity_id
_entity_poly.type
_entity_poly.pdbx_seq_one_letter_code
_entity_poly.pdbx_strand_id
1 'polypeptide(L)'
;MPTENKIDYPALHQRSDIYSFGDRVPRTVRMLKTVTADPMPGIGIAYVEGAAPVAKEGQTYPVWTNSHGAVTAVMQDGTRLGLRPAEFEVDSWHHPAAGPAPQHPEPIAWMVGTAFWWTKEEAERDAAATGLPMIPVGPLTGSAEVGQLREVIKHSDGQIMRQSMRISNQRTQLAARDALLRKCLMAVREQHCAEDEAEFDLPVPLMAEIDAALSASAEPSAPVELETSRLSG
;
A
#
# COMPACT_ATOMS: atom_id res chain seq x y z
N MET A 1 5.13 26.15 -28.31
CA MET A 1 5.08 26.44 -26.86
C MET A 1 5.08 25.10 -26.16
N PRO A 2 6.19 24.66 -25.55
CA PRO A 2 6.25 23.35 -24.92
C PRO A 2 5.19 23.30 -23.80
N THR A 3 4.28 22.34 -23.94
CA THR A 3 3.17 22.05 -23.04
C THR A 3 3.70 21.83 -21.63
N GLU A 4 3.05 22.48 -20.66
CA GLU A 4 3.27 22.31 -19.22
C GLU A 4 3.02 20.83 -18.89
N ASN A 5 4.04 19.98 -19.05
CA ASN A 5 4.02 18.62 -18.56
C ASN A 5 3.68 18.73 -17.09
N LYS A 6 2.49 18.24 -16.76
CA LYS A 6 1.80 18.40 -15.48
C LYS A 6 2.66 17.79 -14.37
N ILE A 7 3.60 18.57 -13.86
CA ILE A 7 4.44 18.19 -12.73
C ILE A 7 3.46 17.97 -11.57
N ASP A 8 3.35 16.74 -11.10
CA ASP A 8 2.50 16.43 -9.95
C ASP A 8 3.22 16.85 -8.67
N TYR A 9 2.61 17.75 -7.90
CA TYR A 9 3.17 18.33 -6.69
C TYR A 9 2.52 17.66 -5.47
N PRO A 10 3.19 16.75 -4.75
CA PRO A 10 2.60 16.07 -3.59
C PRO A 10 2.05 17.06 -2.54
N ALA A 11 2.72 18.20 -2.35
CA ALA A 11 2.29 19.26 -1.44
C ALA A 11 0.93 19.88 -1.79
N LEU A 12 0.44 19.76 -3.03
CA LEU A 12 -0.89 20.22 -3.41
C LEU A 12 -2.00 19.27 -2.94
N HIS A 13 -1.69 17.98 -2.76
CA HIS A 13 -2.66 16.96 -2.35
C HIS A 13 -2.61 16.68 -0.85
N GLN A 14 -1.40 16.59 -0.30
CA GLN A 14 -1.19 16.21 1.09
C GLN A 14 0.07 16.88 1.65
N ARG A 15 -0.04 17.42 2.86
CA ARG A 15 1.06 18.08 3.58
C ARG A 15 1.22 17.41 4.94
N SER A 16 2.46 17.20 5.33
CA SER A 16 2.81 16.70 6.66
C SER A 16 2.88 17.84 7.69
N ASP A 17 2.85 17.51 8.97
CA ASP A 17 2.91 18.48 10.07
C ASP A 17 4.20 19.32 10.08
N ILE A 18 5.26 18.83 9.42
CA ILE A 18 6.56 19.50 9.30
C ILE A 18 6.68 20.42 8.07
N TYR A 19 5.59 20.64 7.33
CA TYR A 19 5.59 21.44 6.11
C TYR A 19 5.81 22.94 6.38
N SER A 20 6.89 23.49 5.85
CA SER A 20 7.38 24.83 6.21
C SER A 20 6.68 26.03 5.54
N PHE A 21 5.83 25.82 4.53
CA PHE A 21 5.23 26.92 3.74
C PHE A 21 3.75 27.20 4.08
N GLY A 22 3.24 26.61 5.16
CA GLY A 22 1.86 26.79 5.62
C GLY A 22 0.84 26.35 4.57
N ASP A 23 -0.10 27.26 4.24
CA ASP A 23 -1.21 26.92 3.34
C ASP A 23 -0.88 27.01 1.84
N ARG A 24 0.33 27.44 1.49
CA ARG A 24 0.72 27.72 0.10
C ARG A 24 1.80 26.76 -0.37
N VAL A 25 1.79 26.45 -1.66
CA VAL A 25 2.82 25.62 -2.31
C VAL A 25 3.65 26.49 -3.25
N PRO A 26 4.98 26.53 -3.13
CA PRO A 26 5.84 27.25 -4.06
C PRO A 26 5.65 26.74 -5.49
N ARG A 27 5.49 27.66 -6.46
CA ARG A 27 5.41 27.37 -7.90
C ARG A 27 6.73 27.70 -8.61
N THR A 28 7.26 28.88 -8.31
CA THR A 28 8.58 29.30 -8.78
C THR A 28 9.40 29.83 -7.61
N VAL A 29 10.73 29.68 -7.72
CA VAL A 29 11.67 30.26 -6.77
C VAL A 29 12.70 31.08 -7.52
N ARG A 30 13.15 32.17 -6.88
CA ARG A 30 14.27 32.97 -7.33
C ARG A 30 15.51 32.57 -6.54
N MET A 31 16.59 32.27 -7.24
CA MET A 31 17.84 31.84 -6.61
C MET A 31 18.54 33.01 -5.92
N LEU A 32 18.93 32.81 -4.67
CA LEU A 32 19.71 33.79 -3.89
C LEU A 32 21.22 33.61 -4.07
N LYS A 33 21.66 32.43 -4.51
CA LYS A 33 23.05 32.11 -4.85
C LYS A 33 23.07 31.07 -5.96
N THR A 34 24.22 30.91 -6.62
CA THR A 34 24.39 29.85 -7.61
C THR A 34 24.51 28.50 -6.90
N VAL A 35 23.68 27.54 -7.27
CA VAL A 35 23.64 26.18 -6.71
C VAL A 35 23.95 25.18 -7.81
N THR A 36 24.85 24.24 -7.52
CA THR A 36 25.16 23.08 -8.35
C THR A 36 24.81 21.83 -7.58
N ALA A 37 24.59 20.71 -8.26
CA ALA A 37 24.49 19.42 -7.58
C ALA A 37 25.75 19.20 -6.72
N ASP A 38 25.57 18.99 -5.41
CA ASP A 38 26.70 18.69 -4.52
C ASP A 38 27.27 17.31 -4.89
N PRO A 39 28.57 17.20 -5.22
CA PRO A 39 29.20 15.91 -5.39
C PRO A 39 29.27 15.25 -4.01
N MET A 40 28.56 14.12 -3.84
CA MET A 40 28.56 13.38 -2.58
C MET A 40 29.99 12.88 -2.28
N PRO A 41 30.54 13.11 -1.07
CA PRO A 41 31.87 12.63 -0.72
C PRO A 41 31.97 11.11 -0.86
N GLY A 42 32.93 10.61 -1.63
CA GLY A 42 33.18 9.18 -1.82
C GLY A 42 32.45 8.50 -2.99
N ILE A 43 31.46 9.16 -3.61
CA ILE A 43 30.72 8.62 -4.77
C ILE A 43 31.07 9.36 -6.07
N GLY A 44 31.72 10.53 -5.96
CA GLY A 44 32.25 11.27 -7.10
C GLY A 44 31.16 11.74 -8.08
N ILE A 45 31.58 12.54 -9.05
CA ILE A 45 30.74 13.07 -10.14
C ILE A 45 30.32 11.94 -11.13
N ALA A 46 30.55 10.67 -10.76
CA ALA A 46 30.50 9.50 -11.63
C ALA A 46 29.07 9.05 -11.99
N TYR A 47 28.05 9.57 -11.31
CA TYR A 47 26.63 9.25 -11.56
C TYR A 47 25.84 10.40 -12.20
N VAL A 48 26.50 11.51 -12.53
CA VAL A 48 25.88 12.57 -13.33
C VAL A 48 26.16 12.25 -14.79
N GLU A 49 25.25 11.52 -15.43
CA GLU A 49 25.24 11.43 -16.90
C GLU A 49 24.92 12.83 -17.46
N GLY A 50 25.91 13.49 -18.06
CA GLY A 50 25.78 14.81 -18.66
C GLY A 50 26.30 15.97 -17.81
N ALA A 51 25.95 17.20 -18.20
CA ALA A 51 26.36 18.39 -17.46
C ALA A 51 25.56 18.47 -16.14
N ALA A 52 26.26 18.67 -15.01
CA ALA A 52 25.60 18.83 -13.72
C ALA A 52 24.60 20.01 -13.77
N PRO A 53 23.38 19.84 -13.24
CA PRO A 53 22.40 20.91 -13.23
C PRO A 53 22.90 22.08 -12.38
N VAL A 54 22.81 23.30 -12.94
CA VAL A 54 23.23 24.54 -12.29
C VAL A 54 22.06 25.53 -12.25
N ALA A 55 21.62 25.89 -11.05
CA ALA A 55 20.71 27.00 -10.82
C ALA A 55 21.52 28.28 -10.58
N LYS A 56 21.42 29.26 -11.46
CA LYS A 56 22.20 30.51 -11.38
C LYS A 56 21.54 31.50 -10.43
N GLU A 57 22.36 32.24 -9.69
CA GLU A 57 21.92 33.35 -8.84
C GLU A 57 21.06 34.36 -9.62
N GLY A 58 19.98 34.82 -8.99
CA GLY A 58 19.03 35.78 -9.56
C GLY A 58 18.05 35.19 -10.58
N GLN A 59 18.25 33.97 -11.06
CA GLN A 59 17.33 33.33 -11.99
C GLN A 59 16.13 32.70 -11.26
N THR A 60 14.98 32.79 -11.91
CA THR A 60 13.74 32.14 -11.46
C THR A 60 13.59 30.79 -12.14
N TYR A 61 13.31 29.76 -11.35
CA TYR A 61 13.06 28.40 -11.82
C TYR A 61 11.68 27.90 -11.38
N PRO A 62 10.98 27.11 -12.21
CA PRO A 62 9.86 26.31 -11.72
C PRO A 62 10.37 25.30 -10.70
N VAL A 63 9.58 25.03 -9.67
CA VAL A 63 9.99 24.11 -8.60
C VAL A 63 8.96 23.04 -8.34
N TRP A 64 9.45 21.84 -8.05
CA TRP A 64 8.68 20.76 -7.46
C TRP A 64 8.82 20.77 -5.94
N THR A 65 7.70 20.59 -5.23
CA THR A 65 7.67 20.57 -3.75
C THR A 65 6.99 19.29 -3.25
N ASN A 66 7.68 18.52 -2.40
CA ASN A 66 7.11 17.32 -1.78
C ASN A 66 6.22 17.65 -0.57
N SER A 67 5.52 16.63 -0.03
CA SER A 67 4.60 16.77 1.13
C SER A 67 5.28 17.20 2.45
N HIS A 68 6.61 17.13 2.51
CA HIS A 68 7.43 17.56 3.65
C HIS A 68 8.03 18.96 3.49
N GLY A 69 7.83 19.61 2.33
CA GLY A 69 8.35 20.95 2.06
C GLY A 69 9.77 20.99 1.50
N ALA A 70 10.33 19.87 1.05
CA ALA A 70 11.56 19.88 0.27
C ALA A 70 11.28 20.44 -1.14
N VAL A 71 12.11 21.38 -1.58
CA VAL A 71 11.96 22.11 -2.84
C VAL A 71 13.06 21.68 -3.81
N THR A 72 12.70 21.52 -5.08
CA THR A 72 13.59 21.09 -6.15
C THR A 72 13.38 21.95 -7.38
N ALA A 73 14.41 22.64 -7.86
CA ALA A 73 14.37 23.36 -9.13
C ALA A 73 14.26 22.37 -10.30
N VAL A 74 13.38 22.67 -11.24
CA VAL A 74 13.19 21.90 -12.46
C VAL A 74 13.80 22.67 -13.63
N MET A 75 14.82 22.07 -14.24
CA MET A 75 15.56 22.63 -15.36
C MET A 75 14.79 22.45 -16.68
N GLN A 76 15.21 23.12 -17.75
CA GLN A 76 14.54 23.06 -19.06
C GLN A 76 14.58 21.67 -19.69
N ASP A 77 15.61 20.89 -19.39
CA ASP A 77 15.79 19.49 -19.82
C ASP A 77 15.02 18.48 -18.95
N GLY A 78 14.28 18.97 -17.94
CA GLY A 78 13.56 18.14 -16.96
C GLY A 78 14.42 17.68 -15.78
N THR A 79 15.72 17.97 -15.79
CA THR A 79 16.63 17.63 -14.69
C THR A 79 16.22 18.37 -13.41
N ARG A 80 16.42 17.73 -12.26
CA ARG A 80 15.98 18.21 -10.96
C ARG A 80 17.17 18.51 -10.05
N LEU A 81 17.16 19.68 -9.41
CA LEU A 81 18.18 20.10 -8.46
C LEU A 81 17.55 20.42 -7.11
N GLY A 82 17.88 19.65 -6.08
CA GLY A 82 17.41 19.89 -4.71
C GLY A 82 17.95 21.22 -4.18
N LEU A 83 17.09 22.01 -3.55
CA LEU A 83 17.43 23.32 -3.01
C LEU A 83 17.28 23.34 -1.49
N ARG A 84 18.21 23.98 -0.79
CA ARG A 84 18.09 24.23 0.66
C ARG A 84 17.36 25.56 0.91
N PRO A 85 16.68 25.73 2.05
CA PRO A 85 15.91 26.95 2.33
C PRO A 85 16.68 28.27 2.25
N ALA A 86 18.00 28.26 2.50
CA ALA A 86 18.84 29.45 2.44
C ALA A 86 19.35 29.80 1.03
N GLU A 87 18.98 29.01 0.00
CA GLU A 87 19.54 29.14 -1.36
C GLU A 87 18.58 29.83 -2.33
N PHE A 88 17.33 30.00 -1.93
CA PHE A 88 16.27 30.55 -2.76
C PHE A 88 15.27 31.33 -1.92
N GLU A 89 14.46 32.14 -2.60
CA GLU A 89 13.22 32.69 -2.07
C GLU A 89 12.06 32.30 -2.98
N VAL A 90 10.86 32.22 -2.43
CA VAL A 90 9.67 31.90 -3.24
C VAL A 90 9.25 33.13 -4.02
N ASP A 91 9.26 33.01 -5.35
CA ASP A 91 8.95 34.08 -6.29
C ASP A 91 7.45 34.08 -6.64
N SER A 92 6.87 32.91 -6.86
CA SER A 92 5.43 32.75 -7.05
C SER A 92 4.88 31.51 -6.39
N TRP A 93 3.60 31.58 -6.04
CA TRP A 93 2.87 30.51 -5.36
C TRP A 93 1.90 29.86 -6.33
N HIS A 94 1.64 28.57 -6.14
CA HIS A 94 0.45 27.97 -6.71
C HIS A 94 -0.76 28.68 -6.12
N HIS A 95 -1.66 29.11 -6.99
CA HIS A 95 -2.98 29.52 -6.53
C HIS A 95 -3.58 28.31 -5.81
N PRO A 96 -4.19 28.49 -4.62
CA PRO A 96 -4.96 27.40 -4.04
C PRO A 96 -5.93 26.95 -5.12
N ALA A 97 -5.82 25.68 -5.52
CA ALA A 97 -6.85 25.09 -6.35
C ALA A 97 -8.17 25.43 -5.65
N ALA A 98 -9.06 26.11 -6.38
CA ALA A 98 -10.28 26.66 -5.84
C ALA A 98 -11.10 25.52 -5.21
N GLY A 99 -11.02 25.39 -3.89
CA GLY A 99 -11.75 24.40 -3.11
C GLY A 99 -11.53 22.94 -3.54
N PRO A 100 -12.20 21.99 -2.87
CA PRO A 100 -12.43 20.70 -3.49
C PRO A 100 -13.03 20.92 -4.88
N ALA A 101 -12.60 20.11 -5.86
CA ALA A 101 -13.15 20.12 -7.22
C ALA A 101 -14.69 20.30 -7.16
N PRO A 102 -15.29 21.11 -8.05
CA PRO A 102 -16.73 21.37 -8.02
C PRO A 102 -17.44 20.03 -7.81
N GLN A 103 -18.13 19.91 -6.67
CA GLN A 103 -18.94 18.74 -6.39
C GLN A 103 -20.00 18.74 -7.47
N HIS A 104 -19.80 17.93 -8.52
CA HIS A 104 -20.77 17.79 -9.58
C HIS A 104 -22.03 17.21 -8.93
N PRO A 105 -23.14 17.96 -8.89
CA PRO A 105 -24.41 17.42 -8.39
C PRO A 105 -24.93 16.30 -9.31
N GLU A 106 -24.31 16.12 -10.48
CA GLU A 106 -24.61 15.11 -11.48
C GLU A 106 -23.59 13.96 -11.44
N PRO A 107 -24.01 12.73 -11.81
CA PRO A 107 -23.11 11.60 -11.97
C PRO A 107 -21.94 11.92 -12.91
N ILE A 108 -20.73 11.46 -12.58
CA ILE A 108 -19.53 11.64 -13.42
C ILE A 108 -19.54 10.65 -14.60
N ALA A 109 -20.23 9.52 -14.43
CA ALA A 109 -20.45 8.53 -15.47
C ALA A 109 -21.76 7.76 -15.22
N TRP A 110 -22.16 6.94 -16.19
CA TRP A 110 -23.25 5.99 -16.10
C TRP A 110 -22.78 4.61 -16.52
N MET A 111 -23.19 3.58 -15.79
CA MET A 111 -22.89 2.19 -16.12
C MET A 111 -24.14 1.50 -16.65
N VAL A 112 -24.02 0.80 -17.78
CA VAL A 112 -25.07 -0.02 -18.37
C VAL A 112 -24.49 -1.42 -18.56
N GLY A 113 -24.95 -2.39 -17.77
CA GLY A 113 -24.31 -3.71 -17.70
C GLY A 113 -22.88 -3.61 -17.18
N THR A 114 -21.90 -3.86 -18.05
CA THR A 114 -20.46 -3.73 -17.77
C THR A 114 -19.79 -2.56 -18.50
N ALA A 115 -20.54 -1.81 -19.31
CA ALA A 115 -20.03 -0.68 -20.08
C ALA A 115 -20.19 0.64 -19.30
N PHE A 116 -19.27 1.58 -19.54
CA PHE A 116 -19.26 2.91 -18.93
C PHE A 116 -19.45 4.01 -19.98
N TRP A 117 -20.28 4.99 -19.65
CA TRP A 117 -20.63 6.13 -20.48
C TRP A 117 -20.36 7.43 -19.72
N TRP A 118 -19.67 8.37 -20.37
CA TRP A 118 -19.36 9.68 -19.78
C TRP A 118 -20.45 10.72 -20.06
N THR A 119 -21.40 10.40 -20.93
CA THR A 119 -22.59 11.20 -21.21
C THR A 119 -23.85 10.41 -20.88
N LYS A 120 -24.86 11.10 -20.36
CA LYS A 120 -26.13 10.49 -19.96
C LYS A 120 -26.89 9.96 -21.18
N GLU A 121 -26.82 10.69 -22.28
CA GLU A 121 -27.57 10.41 -23.50
C GLU A 121 -27.08 9.13 -24.20
N GLU A 122 -25.77 8.85 -24.14
CA GLU A 122 -25.22 7.58 -24.63
C GLU A 122 -25.62 6.41 -23.74
N ALA A 123 -25.60 6.61 -22.43
CA ALA A 123 -26.05 5.62 -21.47
C ALA A 123 -27.53 5.28 -21.62
N GLU A 124 -28.40 6.29 -21.82
CA GLU A 124 -29.84 6.08 -22.03
C GLU A 124 -30.11 5.32 -23.33
N ARG A 125 -29.37 5.62 -24.40
CA ARG A 125 -29.48 4.91 -25.68
C ARG A 125 -29.05 3.44 -25.56
N ASP A 126 -27.95 3.19 -24.86
CA ASP A 126 -27.42 1.85 -24.67
C ASP A 126 -28.30 1.02 -23.71
N ALA A 127 -28.83 1.64 -22.65
CA ALA A 127 -29.81 1.03 -21.76
C ALA A 127 -31.10 0.66 -22.52
N ALA A 128 -31.58 1.53 -23.41
CA ALA A 128 -32.74 1.24 -24.26
C ALA A 128 -32.47 0.11 -25.27
N ALA A 129 -31.24 0.02 -25.80
CA ALA A 129 -30.85 -1.02 -26.75
C ALA A 129 -30.63 -2.39 -26.09
N THR A 130 -30.04 -2.42 -24.90
CA THR A 130 -29.69 -3.65 -24.17
C THR A 130 -30.78 -4.12 -23.21
N GLY A 131 -31.70 -3.23 -22.82
CA GLY A 131 -32.68 -3.48 -21.77
C GLY A 131 -32.09 -3.55 -20.37
N LEU A 132 -30.82 -3.15 -20.18
CA LEU A 132 -30.12 -3.19 -18.91
C LEU A 132 -30.32 -1.88 -18.12
N PRO A 133 -30.37 -1.94 -16.78
CA PRO A 133 -30.54 -0.75 -15.95
C PRO A 133 -29.33 0.17 -16.05
N MET A 134 -29.60 1.46 -16.14
CA MET A 134 -28.59 2.51 -16.08
C MET A 134 -28.30 2.89 -14.63
N ILE A 135 -27.05 2.71 -14.20
CA ILE A 135 -26.60 2.99 -12.83
C ILE A 135 -25.75 4.27 -12.84
N PRO A 136 -26.15 5.33 -12.12
CA PRO A 136 -25.33 6.54 -12.00
C PRO A 136 -24.07 6.24 -11.18
N VAL A 137 -22.92 6.61 -11.72
CA VAL A 137 -21.61 6.49 -11.08
C VAL A 137 -21.10 7.89 -10.81
N GLY A 138 -21.17 8.32 -9.56
CA GLY A 138 -20.81 9.67 -9.14
C GLY A 138 -20.10 9.69 -7.80
N PRO A 139 -19.58 10.87 -7.40
CA PRO A 139 -19.03 11.05 -6.07
C PRO A 139 -20.15 10.73 -5.07
N LEU A 140 -19.91 9.73 -4.22
CA LEU A 140 -20.88 9.26 -3.22
C LEU A 140 -21.16 10.39 -2.22
N THR A 141 -22.14 11.24 -2.52
CA THR A 141 -22.57 12.37 -1.68
C THR A 141 -23.34 11.91 -0.43
N GLY A 142 -23.60 10.61 -0.29
CA GLY A 142 -24.09 10.00 0.94
C GLY A 142 -22.97 9.73 1.95
N SER A 143 -22.42 10.77 2.59
CA SER A 143 -21.39 10.58 3.64
C SER A 143 -21.87 9.71 4.81
N ALA A 144 -23.20 9.66 5.02
CA ALA A 144 -23.85 8.83 6.03
C ALA A 144 -23.68 7.32 5.77
N GLU A 145 -23.82 6.85 4.52
CA GLU A 145 -23.69 5.43 4.17
C GLU A 145 -22.24 4.97 4.25
N VAL A 146 -21.29 5.80 3.80
CA VAL A 146 -19.85 5.53 3.94
C VAL A 146 -19.44 5.49 5.42
N GLY A 147 -20.03 6.35 6.26
CA GLY A 147 -19.84 6.31 7.72
C GLY A 147 -20.35 5.02 8.34
N GLN A 148 -21.56 4.58 7.98
CA GLN A 148 -22.12 3.31 8.45
C GLN A 148 -21.28 2.11 7.99
N LEU A 149 -20.85 2.09 6.73
CA LEU A 149 -19.99 1.02 6.19
C LEU A 149 -18.66 0.94 6.94
N ARG A 150 -18.06 2.09 7.27
CA ARG A 150 -16.83 2.17 8.05
C ARG A 150 -16.99 1.59 9.45
N GLU A 151 -18.11 1.85 10.11
CA GLU A 151 -18.40 1.27 11.43
C GLU A 151 -18.64 -0.25 11.35
N VAL A 152 -19.31 -0.72 10.29
CA VAL A 152 -19.46 -2.17 10.04
C VAL A 152 -18.10 -2.84 9.82
N ILE A 153 -17.20 -2.21 9.05
CA ILE A 153 -15.84 -2.73 8.84
C ILE A 153 -15.07 -2.80 10.16
N LYS A 154 -15.05 -1.72 10.95
CA LYS A 154 -14.40 -1.72 12.27
C LYS A 154 -14.95 -2.81 13.18
N HIS A 155 -16.27 -3.00 13.18
CA HIS A 155 -16.91 -4.04 13.96
C HIS A 155 -16.47 -5.43 13.51
N SER A 156 -16.46 -5.67 12.19
CA SER A 156 -16.02 -6.92 11.59
C SER A 156 -14.55 -7.22 11.92
N ASP A 157 -13.66 -6.23 11.78
CA ASP A 157 -12.24 -6.38 12.11
C ASP A 157 -12.04 -6.76 13.59
N GLY A 158 -12.83 -6.14 14.48
CA GLY A 158 -12.85 -6.51 15.89
C GLY A 158 -13.32 -7.97 16.13
N GLN A 159 -14.30 -8.45 15.36
CA GLN A 159 -14.74 -9.85 15.43
C GLN A 159 -13.66 -10.80 14.90
N ILE A 160 -13.05 -10.48 13.76
CA ILE A 160 -11.98 -11.26 13.15
C ILE A 160 -10.82 -11.37 14.14
N MET A 161 -10.40 -10.27 14.76
CA MET A 161 -9.31 -10.29 15.75
C MET A 161 -9.62 -11.20 16.95
N ARG A 162 -10.86 -11.15 17.46
CA ARG A 162 -11.30 -12.04 18.55
C ARG A 162 -11.31 -13.50 18.12
N GLN A 163 -11.78 -13.81 16.91
CA GLN A 163 -11.78 -15.17 16.38
C GLN A 163 -10.36 -15.68 16.17
N SER A 164 -9.46 -14.86 15.60
CA SER A 164 -8.05 -15.19 15.41
C SER A 164 -7.36 -15.51 16.74
N MET A 165 -7.61 -14.73 17.80
CA MET A 165 -7.09 -15.05 19.13
C MET A 165 -7.62 -16.37 19.68
N ARG A 166 -8.93 -16.66 19.50
CA ARG A 166 -9.51 -17.96 19.92
C ARG A 166 -8.89 -19.13 19.18
N ILE A 167 -8.74 -19.01 17.86
CA ILE A 167 -8.12 -20.04 17.01
C ILE A 167 -6.66 -20.25 17.43
N SER A 168 -5.90 -19.18 17.67
CA SER A 168 -4.51 -19.27 18.12
C SER A 168 -4.40 -20.01 19.45
N ASN A 169 -5.21 -19.64 20.45
CA ASN A 169 -5.23 -20.33 21.74
C ASN A 169 -5.59 -21.81 21.60
N GLN A 170 -6.60 -22.14 20.76
CA GLN A 170 -6.98 -23.53 20.49
C GLN A 170 -5.84 -24.31 19.83
N ARG A 171 -5.12 -23.71 18.88
CA ARG A 171 -3.94 -24.34 18.26
C ARG A 171 -2.84 -24.61 19.27
N THR A 172 -2.56 -23.67 20.19
CA THR A 172 -1.59 -23.91 21.28
C THR A 172 -2.03 -25.04 22.20
N GLN A 173 -3.31 -25.11 22.56
CA GLN A 173 -3.86 -26.20 23.38
C GLN A 173 -3.76 -27.56 22.68
N LEU A 174 -4.09 -27.61 21.38
CA LEU A 174 -3.95 -28.82 20.57
C LEU A 174 -2.49 -29.27 20.48
N ALA A 175 -1.56 -28.35 20.22
CA ALA A 175 -0.13 -28.66 20.19
C ALA A 175 0.38 -29.20 21.54
N ALA A 176 -0.06 -28.61 22.65
CA ALA A 176 0.28 -29.09 24.00
C ALA A 176 -0.27 -30.49 24.28
N ARG A 177 -1.52 -30.77 23.86
CA ARG A 177 -2.15 -32.09 23.97
C ARG A 177 -1.39 -33.12 23.14
N ASP A 178 -1.06 -32.80 21.90
CA ASP A 178 -0.36 -33.70 20.99
C ASP A 178 1.06 -34.00 21.50
N ALA A 179 1.74 -33.02 22.12
CA ALA A 179 3.02 -33.25 22.79
C ALA A 179 2.90 -34.17 24.01
N LEU A 180 1.83 -34.07 24.80
CA LEU A 180 1.56 -34.98 25.91
C LEU A 180 1.30 -36.41 25.44
N LEU A 181 0.47 -36.57 24.39
CA LEU A 181 0.19 -37.89 23.81
C LEU A 181 1.47 -38.55 23.29
N ARG A 182 2.35 -37.79 22.61
CA ARG A 182 3.67 -38.30 22.20
C ARG A 182 4.52 -38.76 23.38
N LYS A 183 4.53 -38.01 24.49
CA LYS A 183 5.26 -38.41 25.71
C LYS A 183 4.70 -39.70 26.31
N CYS A 184 3.37 -39.82 26.41
CA CYS A 184 2.72 -41.03 26.90
C CYS A 184 3.04 -42.24 26.02
N LEU A 185 2.99 -42.08 24.69
CA LEU A 185 3.31 -43.17 23.75
C LEU A 185 4.77 -43.63 23.88
N MET A 186 5.72 -42.70 24.07
CA MET A 186 7.11 -43.04 24.36
C MET A 186 7.27 -43.81 25.68
N ALA A 187 6.61 -43.38 26.74
CA ALA A 187 6.66 -44.06 28.04
C ALA A 187 6.10 -45.49 27.97
N VAL A 188 4.97 -45.69 27.28
CA VAL A 188 4.39 -47.02 27.04
C VAL A 188 5.34 -47.91 26.25
N ARG A 189 5.96 -47.38 25.20
CA ARG A 189 6.91 -48.12 24.36
C ARG A 189 8.16 -48.53 25.13
N GLU A 190 8.66 -47.65 25.99
CA GLU A 190 9.81 -47.92 26.85
C GLU A 190 9.52 -49.01 27.88
N GLN A 191 8.32 -48.98 28.49
CA GLN A 191 7.86 -50.02 29.42
C GLN A 191 7.73 -51.40 28.74
N HIS A 192 7.26 -51.44 27.48
CA HIS A 192 7.18 -52.66 26.67
C HIS A 192 8.53 -53.28 26.30
N CYS A 193 9.62 -52.50 26.24
CA CYS A 193 10.95 -53.03 25.93
C CYS A 193 11.70 -53.54 27.17
N ALA A 194 11.21 -53.24 28.38
CA ALA A 194 11.87 -53.56 29.65
C ALA A 194 11.34 -54.83 30.32
N GLU A 195 10.12 -55.27 29.99
CA GLU A 195 9.47 -56.43 30.60
C GLU A 195 9.31 -57.53 29.54
N ASP A 196 10.15 -58.58 29.63
CA ASP A 196 10.12 -59.77 28.76
C ASP A 196 8.94 -60.72 29.08
N GLU A 197 7.95 -60.28 29.89
CA GLU A 197 6.77 -61.07 30.22
C GLU A 197 5.45 -60.32 29.99
N ALA A 198 4.69 -60.90 29.06
CA ALA A 198 3.37 -60.56 28.58
C ALA A 198 2.32 -60.38 29.68
N GLU A 199 1.97 -59.13 30.05
CA GLU A 199 0.61 -58.83 30.54
C GLU A 199 0.22 -57.34 30.51
N PHE A 200 0.70 -56.57 29.53
CA PHE A 200 0.12 -55.24 29.30
C PHE A 200 0.00 -54.93 27.81
N ASP A 201 -0.81 -55.72 27.09
CA ASP A 201 -1.25 -55.42 25.73
C ASP A 201 -2.11 -54.15 25.73
N LEU A 202 -1.49 -52.97 25.72
CA LEU A 202 -2.11 -51.87 24.99
C LEU A 202 -2.21 -52.36 23.55
N PRO A 203 -3.42 -52.52 22.98
CA PRO A 203 -3.56 -53.15 21.68
C PRO A 203 -2.70 -52.38 20.68
N VAL A 204 -1.73 -53.04 20.06
CA VAL A 204 -0.95 -52.54 18.92
C VAL A 204 -1.78 -51.67 17.95
N PRO A 205 -3.08 -51.96 17.66
CA PRO A 205 -3.92 -51.06 16.86
C PRO A 205 -4.15 -49.66 17.48
N LEU A 206 -4.28 -49.51 18.79
CA LEU A 206 -4.52 -48.21 19.45
C LEU A 206 -3.30 -47.29 19.36
N MET A 207 -2.08 -47.83 19.48
CA MET A 207 -0.85 -47.05 19.30
C MET A 207 -0.71 -46.55 17.86
N ALA A 208 -1.01 -47.40 16.88
CA ALA A 208 -1.02 -47.02 15.47
C ALA A 208 -2.08 -45.96 15.15
N GLU A 209 -3.26 -46.03 15.78
CA GLU A 209 -4.31 -45.01 15.66
C GLU A 209 -3.88 -43.66 16.25
N ILE A 210 -3.19 -43.67 17.40
CA ILE A 210 -2.64 -42.45 18.02
C ILE A 210 -1.55 -41.83 17.15
N ASP A 211 -0.62 -42.64 16.62
CA ASP A 211 0.43 -42.15 15.72
C ASP A 211 -0.17 -41.57 14.42
N ALA A 212 -1.14 -42.25 13.81
CA ALA A 212 -1.84 -41.76 12.62
C ALA A 212 -2.57 -40.43 12.90
N ALA A 213 -3.24 -40.32 14.05
CA ALA A 213 -3.92 -39.08 14.46
C ALA A 213 -2.92 -37.92 14.70
N LEU A 214 -1.76 -38.20 15.31
CA LEU A 214 -0.70 -37.22 15.55
C LEU A 214 0.01 -36.78 14.26
N SER A 215 0.13 -37.68 13.27
CA SER A 215 0.64 -37.36 11.94
C SER A 215 -0.34 -36.51 11.13
N ALA A 216 -1.65 -36.78 11.23
CA ALA A 216 -2.68 -35.98 10.56
C ALA A 216 -2.88 -34.58 11.16
N SER A 217 -2.48 -34.38 12.42
CA SER A 217 -2.53 -33.09 13.13
C SER A 217 -1.38 -32.13 12.73
N ALA A 218 -0.38 -32.60 11.99
CA ALA A 218 0.67 -31.72 11.48
C ALA A 218 0.07 -30.74 10.47
N GLU A 219 0.15 -29.43 10.76
CA GLU A 219 -0.29 -28.40 9.81
C GLU A 219 0.47 -28.59 8.48
N PRO A 220 -0.20 -28.45 7.32
CA PRO A 220 0.50 -28.44 6.04
C PRO A 220 1.49 -27.27 6.05
N SER A 221 2.78 -27.57 5.86
CA SER A 221 3.79 -26.54 5.67
C SER A 221 3.29 -25.55 4.61
N ALA A 222 3.33 -24.26 4.94
CA ALA A 222 2.96 -23.19 4.03
C ALA A 222 3.63 -23.41 2.66
N PRO A 223 2.93 -23.15 1.54
CA PRO A 223 3.51 -23.32 0.22
C PRO A 223 4.76 -22.43 0.13
N VAL A 224 5.89 -23.07 -0.19
CA VAL A 224 7.16 -22.42 -0.51
C VAL A 224 6.88 -21.33 -1.55
N GLU A 225 7.31 -20.10 -1.26
CA GLU A 225 7.22 -18.98 -2.19
C GLU A 225 7.82 -19.41 -3.54
N LEU A 226 6.96 -19.44 -4.58
CA LEU A 226 7.41 -19.61 -5.95
C LEU A 226 8.22 -18.36 -6.32
N GLU A 227 9.55 -18.48 -6.27
CA GLU A 227 10.46 -17.54 -6.90
C GLU A 227 10.04 -17.34 -8.35
N THR A 228 9.56 -16.14 -8.68
CA THR A 228 9.36 -15.69 -10.05
C THR A 228 10.74 -15.46 -10.69
N SER A 229 11.40 -16.55 -11.05
CA SER A 229 12.62 -16.54 -11.86
C SER A 229 12.25 -16.26 -13.32
N ARG A 230 12.62 -15.05 -13.75
CA ARG A 230 13.16 -14.70 -15.07
C ARG A 230 12.80 -15.63 -16.23
N LEU A 231 11.97 -15.14 -17.14
CA LEU A 231 12.04 -15.51 -18.56
C LEU A 231 12.25 -14.22 -19.37
N SER A 232 13.53 -13.89 -19.57
CA SER A 232 13.98 -13.25 -20.81
C SER A 232 14.07 -14.33 -21.87
N GLY A 233 13.40 -14.10 -22.99
CA GLY A 233 13.49 -14.84 -24.24
C GLY A 233 12.86 -14.00 -25.32
#